data_AF-U9VXB6-F1
#
_entry.id   AF-U9VXB6-F1
#
_cell.length_a   1.000
_cell.length_b   1.000
_cell.length_c   1.000
_cell.angle_alpha   90.00
_cell.angle_beta   90.00
_cell.angle_gamma   90.00
#
_symmetry.space_group_name_H-M   'P 1'
#
loop_
_entity.id
_entity.type
_entity.pdbx_description
1 polymer ?
#
loop_
_entity_poly.entity_id
_entity_poly.type
_entity_poly.pdbx_seq_one_letter_code
_entity_poly.pdbx_strand_id
1 'polypeptide(L)'
;MATRKVVFANFGTLFNSILGGGCPPSDIIQSNKRQGFRQFDERKIYFQICSCRNANQYGDAKAPGAILQKTMMDLAQDVSSKQCFLVVDDHEAVLQGTVPALQKAYPWADIFTAQDYGSAMERMEQVQPELMVVDLSIPERAGAVATPDVGLKLVEQLLTSQLAPNIAVLSTDVNPLVRLKAIIKGYEGGFAAMDKSLPLQEMLNYIDFAMRGSVYLPQKVKSRPEFHPKWLELLQLRFQEGLTDKAVAKRMGTSDRTIRNYWVRIQDALLIGDEPDKDLKVQIEIEARKIGLIH
;
A
#
# COMPACT_ATOMS: atom_id res chain seq x y z
N MET A 1 2.59 -7.83 18.68
CA MET A 1 3.10 -9.23 18.58
C MET A 1 2.18 -10.30 19.19
N ALA A 2 1.22 -9.96 20.07
CA ALA A 2 0.34 -10.94 20.72
C ALA A 2 -0.85 -11.41 19.85
N THR A 3 -1.32 -10.61 18.90
CA THR A 3 -2.51 -10.89 18.07
C THR A 3 -2.28 -11.93 16.96
N ARG A 4 -1.04 -12.09 16.45
CA ARG A 4 -0.71 -13.09 15.42
C ARG A 4 -0.59 -14.53 15.95
N LYS A 5 -0.39 -14.74 17.25
CA LYS A 5 -0.30 -16.09 17.84
C LYS A 5 -1.66 -16.75 18.04
N VAL A 6 -2.74 -15.98 18.19
CA VAL A 6 -4.09 -16.50 18.41
C VAL A 6 -4.67 -17.12 17.13
N VAL A 7 -4.34 -16.57 15.95
CA VAL A 7 -4.83 -17.06 14.65
C VAL A 7 -4.22 -18.43 14.28
N PHE A 8 -2.94 -18.64 14.58
CA PHE A 8 -2.27 -19.94 14.33
C PHE A 8 -2.73 -21.04 15.29
N ALA A 9 -3.04 -20.71 16.55
CA ALA A 9 -3.54 -21.69 17.51
C ALA A 9 -4.93 -22.19 17.11
N ASN A 10 -5.81 -21.33 16.60
CA ASN A 10 -7.16 -21.73 16.18
C ASN A 10 -7.19 -22.55 14.89
N PHE A 11 -6.22 -22.36 13.97
CA PHE A 11 -6.14 -23.18 12.76
C PHE A 11 -5.76 -24.63 13.05
N GLY A 12 -4.86 -24.88 14.01
CA GLY A 12 -4.48 -26.24 14.42
C GLY A 12 -5.63 -27.02 15.08
N THR A 13 -6.46 -26.34 15.88
CA THR A 13 -7.60 -26.94 16.58
C THR A 13 -8.79 -27.17 15.65
N LEU A 14 -9.02 -26.28 14.67
CA LEU A 14 -10.06 -26.45 13.65
C LEU A 14 -9.73 -27.60 12.67
N PHE A 15 -8.45 -27.80 12.35
CA PHE A 15 -8.01 -28.88 11.45
C PHE A 15 -8.22 -30.28 12.06
N ASN A 16 -8.02 -30.41 13.38
CA ASN A 16 -8.24 -31.67 14.09
C ASN A 16 -9.72 -31.99 14.35
N SER A 17 -10.60 -30.99 14.41
CA SER A 17 -12.04 -31.22 14.64
C SER A 17 -12.84 -31.49 13.35
N ILE A 18 -12.39 -30.98 12.20
CA ILE A 18 -13.12 -31.08 10.92
C ILE A 18 -12.82 -32.37 10.16
N LEU A 19 -11.63 -32.98 10.31
CA LEU A 19 -11.18 -34.10 9.47
C LEU A 19 -11.12 -35.47 10.14
N GLY A 20 -11.72 -35.65 11.32
CA GLY A 20 -11.90 -36.97 11.93
C GLY A 20 -10.67 -37.87 11.79
N GLY A 21 -9.54 -37.44 12.37
CA GLY A 21 -8.29 -38.21 12.50
C GLY A 21 -7.96 -39.20 11.38
N GLY A 22 -7.44 -38.74 10.25
CA GLY A 22 -7.10 -39.67 9.16
C GLY A 22 -6.11 -39.23 8.09
N CYS A 23 -5.38 -38.11 8.24
CA CYS A 23 -4.39 -37.73 7.23
C CYS A 23 -3.14 -37.11 7.88
N PRO A 24 -1.96 -37.76 7.80
CA PRO A 24 -0.76 -37.20 8.37
C PRO A 24 -0.29 -35.95 7.57
N PRO A 25 0.28 -34.92 8.24
CA PRO A 25 0.68 -33.65 7.62
C PRO A 25 1.68 -33.78 6.46
N SER A 26 2.34 -34.94 6.31
CA SER A 26 3.35 -35.21 5.30
C SER A 26 2.81 -35.21 3.87
N ASP A 27 1.55 -35.60 3.66
CA ASP A 27 1.03 -35.90 2.32
C ASP A 27 0.50 -34.63 1.62
N ILE A 28 0.01 -33.67 2.39
CA ILE A 28 -0.42 -32.35 1.91
C ILE A 28 0.78 -31.51 1.45
N ILE A 29 1.93 -31.70 2.08
CA ILE A 29 3.18 -30.99 1.73
C ILE A 29 3.81 -31.59 0.46
N GLN A 30 3.65 -32.89 0.20
CA GLN A 30 4.21 -33.53 -0.99
C GLN A 30 3.43 -33.23 -2.28
N SER A 31 2.09 -33.09 -2.23
CA SER A 31 1.32 -32.73 -3.44
C SER A 31 1.69 -31.31 -3.94
N ASN A 32 1.92 -30.38 -3.02
CA ASN A 32 2.33 -29.00 -3.32
C ASN A 32 3.76 -28.89 -3.89
N LYS A 33 4.67 -29.81 -3.55
CA LYS A 33 6.01 -29.85 -4.16
C LYS A 33 6.00 -30.38 -5.61
N ARG A 34 5.08 -31.29 -5.95
CA ARG A 34 4.98 -31.82 -7.33
C ARG A 34 4.34 -30.84 -8.32
N GLN A 35 3.57 -29.86 -7.85
CA GLN A 35 2.88 -28.88 -8.70
C GLN A 35 3.59 -27.51 -8.81
N GLY A 36 4.80 -27.37 -8.28
CA GLY A 36 5.66 -26.21 -8.57
C GLY A 36 5.19 -24.85 -8.03
N PHE A 37 4.32 -24.80 -7.02
CA PHE A 37 3.84 -23.54 -6.46
C PHE A 37 4.86 -22.92 -5.49
N ARG A 38 5.43 -21.76 -5.86
CA ARG A 38 6.42 -21.01 -5.06
C ARG A 38 5.84 -19.86 -4.22
N GLN A 39 4.51 -19.73 -4.10
CA GLN A 39 3.89 -18.67 -3.32
C GLN A 39 2.59 -19.17 -2.68
N PHE A 40 2.46 -18.96 -1.37
CA PHE A 40 1.25 -19.30 -0.61
C PHE A 40 0.11 -18.37 -1.07
N ASP A 41 -0.92 -18.95 -1.69
CA ASP A 41 -2.13 -18.25 -2.13
C ASP A 41 -3.33 -18.85 -1.39
N GLU A 42 -3.84 -18.11 -0.40
CA GLU A 42 -4.94 -18.51 0.49
C GLU A 42 -6.24 -18.80 -0.28
N ARG A 43 -6.41 -18.23 -1.48
CA ARG A 43 -7.58 -18.45 -2.35
C ARG A 43 -7.65 -19.86 -2.93
N LYS A 44 -6.50 -20.54 -3.09
CA LYS A 44 -6.46 -21.91 -3.64
C LYS A 44 -6.86 -22.97 -2.63
N ILE A 45 -6.57 -22.75 -1.34
CA ILE A 45 -6.98 -23.65 -0.25
C ILE A 45 -8.52 -23.68 -0.15
N TYR A 46 -9.15 -22.51 -0.28
CA TYR A 46 -10.61 -22.38 -0.26
C TYR A 46 -11.29 -23.19 -1.36
N PHE A 47 -10.71 -23.20 -2.57
CA PHE A 47 -11.25 -23.96 -3.70
C PHE A 47 -11.05 -25.48 -3.56
N GLN A 48 -9.93 -25.90 -2.97
CA GLN A 48 -9.58 -27.31 -2.79
C GLN A 48 -10.37 -27.98 -1.65
N ILE A 49 -10.81 -27.21 -0.64
CA ILE A 49 -11.72 -27.69 0.40
C ILE A 49 -13.14 -27.89 -0.18
N CYS A 50 -13.56 -27.06 -1.14
CA CYS A 50 -14.84 -27.21 -1.83
C CYS A 50 -14.88 -28.41 -2.80
N SER A 51 -13.76 -28.79 -3.44
CA SER A 51 -13.75 -29.94 -4.38
C SER A 51 -13.78 -31.32 -3.68
N CYS A 52 -13.56 -31.38 -2.37
CA CYS A 52 -13.67 -32.62 -1.59
C CYS A 52 -15.11 -33.00 -1.22
N ARG A 53 -16.11 -32.15 -1.47
CA ARG A 53 -17.53 -32.49 -1.27
C ARG A 53 -18.19 -32.96 -2.57
N ASN A 54 -17.69 -34.08 -3.07
CA ASN A 54 -18.48 -34.99 -3.91
C ASN A 54 -18.12 -36.43 -3.53
N ALA A 55 -18.29 -36.74 -2.25
CA ALA A 55 -18.33 -38.11 -1.76
C ALA A 55 -19.48 -38.19 -0.76
N ASN A 56 -20.66 -38.55 -1.28
CA ASN A 56 -21.75 -39.08 -0.49
C ASN A 56 -21.24 -40.34 0.23
N GLN A 57 -20.95 -40.26 1.52
CA GLN A 57 -21.02 -41.38 2.45
C GLN A 57 -20.76 -40.87 3.87
N TYR A 58 -21.55 -41.39 4.82
CA TYR A 58 -21.64 -41.10 6.25
C TYR A 58 -22.78 -40.16 6.67
N GLY A 59 -23.86 -40.81 7.10
CA GLY A 59 -24.97 -40.24 7.82
C GLY A 59 -24.62 -39.87 9.27
N ASP A 60 -25.59 -39.19 9.88
CA ASP A 60 -25.71 -38.93 11.32
C ASP A 60 -24.59 -38.13 11.99
N ALA A 61 -24.54 -36.83 11.70
CA ALA A 61 -24.04 -35.84 12.65
C ALA A 61 -24.88 -34.56 12.57
N LYS A 62 -25.74 -34.36 13.58
CA LYS A 62 -26.45 -33.10 13.82
C LYS A 62 -25.42 -31.96 13.97
N ALA A 63 -25.52 -31.00 13.05
CA ALA A 63 -25.06 -29.62 13.14
C ALA A 63 -23.54 -29.30 13.25
N PRO A 64 -22.79 -29.46 12.15
CA PRO A 64 -21.63 -28.59 11.83
C PRO A 64 -22.03 -27.37 10.98
N GLY A 65 -23.20 -27.41 10.32
CA GLY A 65 -23.61 -26.42 9.32
C GLY A 65 -23.91 -25.03 9.85
N ALA A 66 -24.50 -24.90 11.04
CA ALA A 66 -24.88 -23.61 11.61
C ALA A 66 -23.68 -22.81 12.15
N ILE A 67 -22.66 -23.49 12.69
CA ILE A 67 -21.41 -22.86 13.13
C ILE A 67 -20.61 -22.45 11.91
N LEU A 68 -20.51 -23.31 10.89
CA LEU A 68 -19.83 -22.96 9.63
C LEU A 68 -20.53 -21.79 8.91
N GLN A 69 -21.87 -21.77 8.85
CA GLN A 69 -22.63 -20.65 8.29
C GLN A 69 -22.46 -19.37 9.09
N LYS A 70 -22.48 -19.45 10.43
CA LYS A 70 -22.26 -18.28 11.29
C LYS A 70 -20.84 -17.76 11.15
N THR A 71 -19.82 -18.63 11.15
CA THR A 71 -18.43 -18.24 10.94
C THR A 71 -18.18 -17.77 9.51
N MET A 72 -18.88 -18.29 8.50
CA MET A 72 -18.85 -17.77 7.13
C MET A 72 -19.59 -16.45 6.97
N MET A 73 -20.66 -16.21 7.74
CA MET A 73 -21.35 -14.92 7.81
C MET A 73 -20.51 -13.87 8.56
N ASP A 74 -19.86 -14.25 9.67
CA ASP A 74 -18.96 -13.39 10.43
C ASP A 74 -17.66 -13.09 9.62
N LEU A 75 -17.14 -14.06 8.86
CA LEU A 75 -16.01 -13.85 7.93
C LEU A 75 -16.40 -13.13 6.64
N ALA A 76 -17.65 -13.22 6.19
CA ALA A 76 -18.16 -12.44 5.06
C ALA A 76 -18.52 -11.00 5.47
N GLN A 77 -18.87 -10.78 6.74
CA GLN A 77 -19.15 -9.45 7.29
C GLN A 77 -17.87 -8.60 7.44
N ASP A 78 -16.70 -9.23 7.58
CA ASP A 78 -15.40 -8.55 7.69
C ASP A 78 -14.76 -8.19 6.32
N VAL A 79 -15.42 -8.50 5.20
CA VAL A 79 -14.89 -8.29 3.82
C VAL A 79 -15.80 -7.37 2.99
N SER A 80 -16.69 -6.60 3.64
CA SER A 80 -17.52 -5.61 2.93
C SER A 80 -17.74 -4.33 3.71
N SER A 81 -16.74 -3.82 4.42
CA SER A 81 -16.69 -2.37 4.66
C SER A 81 -16.31 -1.73 3.33
N LYS A 82 -17.30 -1.13 2.67
CA LYS A 82 -17.07 -0.34 1.46
C LYS A 82 -16.09 0.77 1.82
N GLN A 83 -14.89 0.70 1.25
CA GLN A 83 -13.81 1.63 1.60
C GLN A 83 -14.20 3.05 1.15
N CYS A 84 -14.02 4.03 2.04
CA CYS A 84 -14.45 5.40 1.79
C CYS A 84 -13.25 6.27 1.41
N PHE A 85 -13.37 7.00 0.30
CA PHE A 85 -12.40 8.01 -0.12
C PHE A 85 -13.03 9.39 0.01
N LEU A 86 -12.24 10.40 0.38
CA LEU A 86 -12.68 11.80 0.43
C LEU A 86 -11.77 12.66 -0.45
N VAL A 87 -12.36 13.34 -1.43
CA VAL A 87 -11.67 14.26 -2.34
C VAL A 87 -11.99 15.70 -1.95
N VAL A 88 -10.96 16.50 -1.67
CA VAL A 88 -11.07 17.88 -1.21
C VAL A 88 -10.48 18.82 -2.26
N ASP A 89 -11.35 19.58 -2.93
CA ASP A 89 -10.98 20.54 -3.97
C ASP A 89 -12.09 21.60 -4.09
N ASP A 90 -11.74 22.88 -4.09
CA ASP A 90 -12.72 23.96 -4.20
C ASP A 90 -13.19 24.18 -5.65
N HIS A 91 -12.52 23.56 -6.63
CA HIS A 91 -12.89 23.66 -8.03
C HIS A 91 -13.74 22.47 -8.48
N GLU A 92 -15.04 22.71 -8.67
CA GLU A 92 -16.01 21.69 -9.15
C GLU A 92 -15.56 20.98 -10.44
N ALA A 93 -14.95 21.71 -11.38
CA ALA A 93 -14.45 21.13 -12.62
C ALA A 93 -13.33 20.10 -12.39
N VAL A 94 -12.49 20.29 -11.36
CA VAL A 94 -11.45 19.33 -10.99
C VAL A 94 -12.08 18.10 -10.34
N LEU A 95 -13.07 18.28 -9.46
CA LEU A 95 -13.83 17.16 -8.88
C LEU A 95 -14.51 16.31 -9.97
N GLN A 96 -15.08 16.94 -11.00
CA GLN A 96 -15.70 16.25 -12.14
C GLN A 96 -14.70 15.45 -12.99
N GLY A 97 -13.40 15.76 -12.93
CA GLY A 97 -12.35 14.95 -13.54
C GLY A 97 -11.83 13.84 -12.62
N THR A 98 -11.54 14.19 -11.37
CA THR A 98 -10.89 13.31 -10.40
C THR A 98 -11.82 12.20 -9.90
N VAL A 99 -13.08 12.52 -9.57
CA VAL A 99 -14.02 11.55 -8.99
C VAL A 99 -14.34 10.42 -9.99
N PRO A 100 -14.68 10.67 -11.27
CA PRO A 100 -14.93 9.57 -12.21
C PRO A 100 -13.69 8.70 -12.47
N ALA A 101 -12.50 9.31 -12.49
CA ALA A 101 -11.25 8.59 -12.66
C ALA A 101 -11.00 7.64 -11.49
N LEU A 102 -11.17 8.14 -10.27
CA LEU A 102 -11.10 7.35 -9.05
C LEU A 102 -12.19 6.27 -9.03
N GLN A 103 -13.44 6.56 -9.39
CA GLN A 103 -14.50 5.55 -9.40
C GLN A 103 -14.20 4.41 -10.39
N LYS A 104 -13.56 4.74 -11.52
CA LYS A 104 -13.16 3.74 -12.53
C LYS A 104 -12.03 2.83 -12.05
N ALA A 105 -11.01 3.37 -11.38
CA ALA A 105 -9.89 2.60 -10.82
C ALA A 105 -10.30 1.88 -9.52
N TYR A 106 -11.14 2.58 -8.75
CA TYR A 106 -11.81 2.38 -7.48
C TYR A 106 -13.24 1.79 -7.44
N PRO A 107 -13.73 0.82 -8.26
CA PRO A 107 -15.18 0.58 -8.38
C PRO A 107 -15.91 0.18 -7.09
N TRP A 108 -15.16 -0.35 -6.12
CA TRP A 108 -15.66 -0.74 -4.80
C TRP A 108 -15.69 0.39 -3.78
N ALA A 109 -15.05 1.52 -4.06
CA ALA A 109 -14.92 2.63 -3.13
C ALA A 109 -16.15 3.55 -3.21
N ASP A 110 -16.59 4.02 -2.04
CA ASP A 110 -17.51 5.16 -1.96
C ASP A 110 -16.70 6.44 -1.91
N ILE A 111 -16.93 7.33 -2.88
CA ILE A 111 -16.17 8.58 -3.02
C ILE A 111 -17.05 9.74 -2.55
N PHE A 112 -16.57 10.42 -1.52
CA PHE A 112 -17.14 11.65 -0.98
C PHE A 112 -16.32 12.85 -1.44
N THR A 113 -16.94 14.02 -1.43
CA THR A 113 -16.27 15.28 -1.77
C THR A 113 -16.48 16.34 -0.69
N ALA A 114 -15.52 17.26 -0.62
CA ALA A 114 -15.59 18.49 0.15
C ALA A 114 -14.92 19.62 -0.66
N GLN A 115 -15.34 20.86 -0.44
CA GLN A 115 -14.84 22.02 -1.20
C GLN A 115 -14.08 23.02 -0.33
N ASP A 116 -14.03 22.80 0.98
CA ASP A 116 -13.37 23.69 1.93
C ASP A 116 -12.89 22.91 3.16
N TYR A 117 -12.07 23.55 3.99
CA TYR A 117 -11.53 22.95 5.21
C TYR A 117 -12.64 22.48 6.16
N GLY A 118 -13.66 23.31 6.41
CA GLY A 118 -14.73 22.99 7.35
C GLY A 118 -15.50 21.74 6.96
N SER A 119 -15.95 21.66 5.72
CA SER A 119 -16.65 20.50 5.15
C SER A 119 -15.76 19.26 5.06
N ALA A 120 -14.46 19.41 4.78
CA ALA A 120 -13.52 18.29 4.78
C ALA A 120 -13.39 17.65 6.17
N MET A 121 -13.28 18.46 7.23
CA MET A 121 -13.20 17.98 8.60
C MET A 121 -14.50 17.32 9.05
N GLU A 122 -15.66 17.93 8.75
CA GLU A 122 -16.97 17.33 9.05
C GLU A 122 -17.13 15.96 8.38
N ARG A 123 -16.78 15.86 7.09
CA ARG A 123 -16.84 14.60 6.34
C ARG A 123 -15.88 13.57 6.89
N MET A 124 -14.66 13.96 7.25
CA MET A 124 -13.66 13.05 7.82
C MET A 124 -14.18 12.37 9.09
N GLU A 125 -14.85 13.10 9.98
CA GLU A 125 -15.46 12.54 11.20
C GLU A 125 -16.63 11.60 10.89
N GLN A 126 -17.45 11.93 9.88
CA GLN A 126 -18.62 11.16 9.48
C GLN A 126 -18.26 9.84 8.80
N VAL A 127 -17.28 9.86 7.89
CA VAL A 127 -17.03 8.71 6.98
C VAL A 127 -15.73 7.97 7.27
N GLN A 128 -14.84 8.53 8.10
CA GLN A 128 -13.53 7.98 8.46
C GLN A 128 -12.78 7.40 7.23
N PRO A 129 -12.46 8.25 6.24
CA PRO A 129 -11.98 7.79 4.95
C PRO A 129 -10.63 7.11 5.08
N GLU A 130 -10.39 6.08 4.28
CA GLU A 130 -9.09 5.40 4.18
C GLU A 130 -8.10 6.16 3.29
N LEU A 131 -8.62 7.04 2.41
CA LEU A 131 -7.87 7.90 1.53
C LEU A 131 -8.44 9.31 1.53
N MET A 132 -7.56 10.29 1.75
CA MET A 132 -7.81 11.70 1.57
C MET A 132 -7.06 12.18 0.32
N VAL A 133 -7.77 12.61 -0.71
CA VAL A 133 -7.20 13.30 -1.87
C VAL A 133 -7.40 14.80 -1.68
N VAL A 134 -6.33 15.58 -1.58
CA VAL A 134 -6.39 16.95 -1.04
C VAL A 134 -5.70 17.94 -1.96
N ASP A 135 -6.39 19.03 -2.30
CA ASP A 135 -5.75 20.25 -2.79
C ASP A 135 -5.18 21.09 -1.65
N LEU A 136 -4.03 21.72 -1.90
CA LEU A 136 -3.46 22.68 -0.96
C LEU A 136 -4.18 24.02 -1.02
N SER A 137 -4.59 24.45 -2.21
CA SER A 137 -5.27 25.74 -2.37
C SER A 137 -6.77 25.58 -2.15
N ILE A 138 -7.18 25.48 -0.88
CA ILE A 138 -8.60 25.40 -0.50
C ILE A 138 -8.99 26.55 0.43
N PRO A 139 -10.26 26.95 0.49
CA PRO A 139 -10.74 27.95 1.42
C PRO A 139 -11.02 27.35 2.81
N GLU A 140 -11.01 28.18 3.86
CA GLU A 140 -11.36 27.73 5.22
C GLU A 140 -12.85 27.32 5.32
N ARG A 141 -13.70 27.99 4.54
CA ARG A 141 -15.15 27.76 4.44
C ARG A 141 -15.67 28.27 3.10
N ALA A 142 -16.84 27.80 2.70
CA ALA A 142 -17.53 28.26 1.50
C ALA A 142 -17.52 29.79 1.36
N GLY A 143 -17.07 30.28 0.20
CA GLY A 143 -16.98 31.70 -0.14
C GLY A 143 -15.77 32.45 0.43
N ALA A 144 -14.90 31.81 1.22
CA ALA A 144 -13.60 32.38 1.58
C ALA A 144 -12.58 32.24 0.44
N VAL A 145 -11.45 32.94 0.55
CA VAL A 145 -10.36 32.84 -0.42
C VAL A 145 -9.62 31.53 -0.21
N ALA A 146 -9.41 30.78 -1.29
CA ALA A 146 -8.60 29.58 -1.28
C ALA A 146 -7.11 29.92 -1.15
N THR A 147 -6.42 29.28 -0.21
CA THR A 147 -4.98 29.53 0.03
C THR A 147 -4.23 28.25 0.36
N PRO A 148 -2.96 28.12 -0.06
CA PRO A 148 -2.12 26.97 0.29
C PRO A 148 -1.94 26.74 1.79
N ASP A 149 -1.99 27.79 2.61
CA ASP A 149 -1.82 27.68 4.06
C ASP A 149 -2.99 26.93 4.73
N VAL A 150 -4.21 27.06 4.19
CA VAL A 150 -5.38 26.32 4.69
C VAL A 150 -5.27 24.84 4.35
N GLY A 151 -4.89 24.48 3.11
CA GLY A 151 -4.68 23.08 2.76
C GLY A 151 -3.48 22.45 3.47
N LEU A 152 -2.41 23.22 3.72
CA LEU A 152 -1.31 22.76 4.59
C LEU A 152 -1.79 22.46 6.01
N LYS A 153 -2.61 23.34 6.58
CA LYS A 153 -3.23 23.10 7.90
C LYS A 153 -4.07 21.82 7.89
N LEU A 154 -4.85 21.57 6.84
CA LEU A 154 -5.59 20.31 6.68
C LEU A 154 -4.63 19.11 6.66
N VAL A 155 -3.60 19.14 5.82
CA VAL A 155 -2.62 18.05 5.71
C VAL A 155 -1.91 17.79 7.04
N GLU A 156 -1.52 18.83 7.77
CA GLU A 156 -0.90 18.69 9.10
C GLU A 156 -1.85 18.03 10.12
N GLN A 157 -3.14 18.38 10.10
CA GLN A 157 -4.16 17.70 10.93
C GLN A 157 -4.29 16.22 10.56
N LEU A 158 -4.33 15.88 9.27
CA LEU A 158 -4.43 14.49 8.81
C LEU A 158 -3.20 13.66 9.22
N LEU A 159 -2.00 14.25 9.09
CA LEU A 159 -0.72 13.62 9.44
C LEU A 159 -0.59 13.33 10.94
N THR A 160 -1.32 14.07 11.78
CA THR A 160 -1.29 13.93 13.24
C THR A 160 -2.54 13.27 13.82
N SER A 161 -3.53 12.97 12.96
CA SER A 161 -4.78 12.31 13.38
C SER A 161 -4.55 10.85 13.78
N GLN A 162 -5.37 10.35 14.71
CA GLN A 162 -5.35 8.93 15.09
C GLN A 162 -5.91 8.01 14.01
N LEU A 163 -6.72 8.54 13.08
CA LEU A 163 -7.24 7.77 11.95
C LEU A 163 -6.13 7.40 10.95
N ALA A 164 -5.09 8.24 10.86
CA ALA A 164 -3.94 8.06 9.97
C ALA A 164 -4.31 7.61 8.53
N PRO A 165 -5.25 8.31 7.84
CA PRO A 165 -5.67 7.92 6.50
C PRO A 165 -4.50 7.98 5.51
N ASN A 166 -4.57 7.26 4.40
CA ASN A 166 -3.64 7.52 3.31
C ASN A 166 -3.93 8.93 2.74
N ILE A 167 -2.89 9.66 2.35
CA ILE A 167 -3.03 11.04 1.87
C ILE A 167 -2.43 11.15 0.47
N ALA A 168 -3.19 11.69 -0.48
CA ALA A 168 -2.71 12.07 -1.79
C ALA A 168 -2.92 13.58 -2.00
N VAL A 169 -1.84 14.35 -1.99
CA VAL A 169 -1.90 15.79 -2.27
C VAL A 169 -1.79 16.02 -3.77
N LEU A 170 -2.82 16.64 -4.35
CA LEU A 170 -2.83 17.09 -5.73
C LEU A 170 -2.79 18.62 -5.67
N SER A 171 -1.73 19.28 -6.11
CA SER A 171 -1.68 20.76 -6.13
C SER A 171 -0.95 21.27 -7.37
N THR A 172 -1.28 22.46 -7.86
CA THR A 172 -0.48 23.14 -8.90
C THR A 172 0.86 23.64 -8.35
N ASP A 173 0.93 23.92 -7.04
CA ASP A 173 2.18 24.17 -6.33
C ASP A 173 2.28 23.30 -5.08
N VAL A 174 3.19 22.33 -5.11
CA VAL A 174 3.47 21.40 -4.01
C VAL A 174 4.58 21.88 -3.08
N ASN A 175 5.31 22.96 -3.43
CA ASN A 175 6.42 23.48 -2.62
C ASN A 175 6.07 23.80 -1.16
N PRO A 176 4.85 24.28 -0.84
CA PRO A 176 4.48 24.54 0.56
C PRO A 176 4.65 23.30 1.48
N LEU A 177 4.57 22.08 0.94
CA LEU A 177 4.76 20.83 1.69
C LEU A 177 6.17 20.68 2.30
N VAL A 178 7.17 21.45 1.84
CA VAL A 178 8.51 21.44 2.44
C VAL A 178 8.45 21.72 3.95
N ARG A 179 7.48 22.52 4.39
CA ARG A 179 7.24 22.85 5.82
C ARG A 179 6.85 21.62 6.64
N LEU A 180 6.18 20.64 6.03
CA LEU A 180 5.69 19.43 6.69
C LEU A 180 6.58 18.20 6.45
N LYS A 181 7.71 18.34 5.73
CA LYS A 181 8.58 17.22 5.32
C LYS A 181 8.97 16.29 6.47
N ALA A 182 9.30 16.84 7.63
CA ALA A 182 9.72 16.04 8.78
C ALA A 182 8.58 15.15 9.32
N ILE A 183 7.37 15.71 9.38
CA ILE A 183 6.17 15.01 9.83
C ILE A 183 5.78 13.93 8.81
N ILE A 184 5.76 14.28 7.52
CA ILE A 184 5.46 13.34 6.42
C ILE A 184 6.39 12.11 6.46
N LYS A 185 7.68 12.31 6.74
CA LYS A 185 8.66 11.20 6.81
C LYS A 185 8.38 10.21 7.96
N GLY A 186 7.75 10.66 9.04
CA GLY A 186 7.40 9.85 10.19
C GLY A 186 5.96 9.33 10.16
N TYR A 187 5.19 9.65 9.13
CA TYR A 187 3.79 9.28 9.03
C TYR A 187 3.62 7.77 8.84
N GLU A 188 2.68 7.18 9.58
CA GLU A 188 2.44 5.73 9.55
C GLU A 188 1.53 5.30 8.39
N GLY A 189 0.68 6.22 7.89
CA GLY A 189 -0.09 6.05 6.66
C GLY A 189 0.76 6.31 5.41
N GLY A 190 0.21 5.99 4.24
CA GLY A 190 0.85 6.36 3.00
C GLY A 190 0.61 7.84 2.65
N PHE A 191 1.56 8.42 1.94
CA PHE A 191 1.53 9.81 1.55
C PHE A 191 2.09 9.97 0.14
N ALA A 192 1.32 10.51 -0.79
CA ALA A 192 1.83 10.91 -2.08
C ALA A 192 1.52 12.38 -2.32
N ALA A 193 2.43 13.12 -2.96
CA ALA A 193 2.13 14.45 -3.46
C ALA A 193 2.52 14.56 -4.92
N MET A 194 1.77 15.30 -5.71
CA MET A 194 2.05 15.53 -7.13
C MET A 194 1.52 16.87 -7.64
N ASP A 195 2.07 17.26 -8.78
CA ASP A 195 1.60 18.41 -9.55
C ASP A 195 0.29 18.05 -10.27
N LYS A 196 -0.78 18.82 -10.05
CA LYS A 196 -2.11 18.65 -10.68
C LYS A 196 -2.07 18.73 -12.21
N SER A 197 -1.04 19.34 -12.80
CA SER A 197 -0.88 19.44 -14.26
C SER A 197 -0.43 18.13 -14.91
N LEU A 198 0.03 17.15 -14.14
CA LEU A 198 0.41 15.85 -14.68
C LEU A 198 -0.82 15.07 -15.19
N PRO A 199 -0.64 14.14 -16.13
CA PRO A 199 -1.74 13.36 -16.67
C PRO A 199 -2.49 12.56 -15.60
N LEU A 200 -3.78 12.35 -15.82
CA LEU A 200 -4.67 11.60 -14.94
C LEU A 200 -4.15 10.20 -14.56
N GLN A 201 -3.44 9.54 -15.48
CA GLN A 201 -2.84 8.22 -15.22
C GLN A 201 -1.72 8.29 -14.16
N GLU A 202 -0.91 9.36 -14.18
CA GLU A 202 0.10 9.59 -13.15
C GLU A 202 -0.57 9.84 -11.79
N MET A 203 -1.69 10.56 -11.76
CA MET A 203 -2.47 10.74 -10.55
C MET A 203 -2.91 9.42 -9.92
N LEU A 204 -3.41 8.49 -10.74
CA LEU A 204 -3.79 7.16 -10.24
C LEU A 204 -2.58 6.37 -9.69
N ASN A 205 -1.43 6.43 -10.36
CA ASN A 205 -0.21 5.77 -9.90
C ASN A 205 0.26 6.30 -8.53
N TYR A 206 0.20 7.61 -8.33
CA TYR A 206 0.58 8.25 -7.06
C TYR A 206 -0.37 7.89 -5.93
N ILE A 207 -1.67 7.88 -6.22
CA ILE A 207 -2.69 7.44 -5.27
C ILE A 207 -2.46 5.96 -4.91
N ASP A 208 -2.12 5.11 -5.88
CA ASP A 208 -1.76 3.71 -5.64
C ASP A 208 -0.54 3.57 -4.71
N PHE A 209 0.48 4.42 -4.85
CA PHE A 209 1.62 4.43 -3.94
C PHE A 209 1.21 4.80 -2.51
N ALA A 210 0.40 5.84 -2.35
CA ALA A 210 -0.14 6.22 -1.04
C ALA A 210 -0.99 5.09 -0.43
N MET A 211 -1.91 4.49 -1.21
CA MET A 211 -2.75 3.39 -0.73
C MET A 211 -1.98 2.16 -0.27
N ARG A 212 -0.76 1.95 -0.76
CA ARG A 212 0.14 0.87 -0.33
C ARG A 212 1.01 1.23 0.89
N GLY A 213 0.76 2.38 1.52
CA GLY A 213 1.54 2.87 2.66
C GLY A 213 2.90 3.44 2.28
N SER A 214 3.13 3.80 1.02
CA SER A 214 4.40 4.40 0.59
C SER A 214 4.36 5.92 0.74
N VAL A 215 5.53 6.51 1.01
CA VAL A 215 5.71 7.97 1.05
C VAL A 215 6.42 8.43 -0.22
N TYR A 216 5.71 9.15 -1.08
CA TYR A 216 6.21 9.74 -2.32
C TYR A 216 6.06 11.26 -2.30
N LEU A 217 7.18 11.97 -2.41
CA LEU A 217 7.22 13.42 -2.53
C LEU A 217 7.82 13.83 -3.88
N PRO A 218 7.31 14.88 -4.56
CA PRO A 218 7.91 15.45 -5.75
C PRO A 218 9.33 15.92 -5.48
N GLN A 219 10.20 15.88 -6.49
CA GLN A 219 11.59 16.32 -6.34
C GLN A 219 11.71 17.76 -5.82
N LYS A 220 10.78 18.66 -6.19
CA LYS A 220 10.76 20.04 -5.71
C LYS A 220 10.55 20.15 -4.19
N VAL A 221 9.81 19.21 -3.60
CA VAL A 221 9.57 19.10 -2.14
C VAL A 221 10.68 18.32 -1.45
N LYS A 222 11.29 17.38 -2.17
CA LYS A 222 12.51 16.68 -1.73
C LYS A 222 13.66 17.68 -1.76
N SER A 223 14.11 18.15 -0.60
CA SER A 223 15.27 19.06 -0.52
C SER A 223 16.55 18.53 -1.22
N ARG A 224 16.65 17.20 -1.40
CA ARG A 224 17.50 16.46 -2.36
C ARG A 224 16.86 15.08 -2.62
N PRO A 225 17.14 14.38 -3.73
CA PRO A 225 17.00 12.92 -3.76
C PRO A 225 17.93 12.31 -2.69
N GLU A 226 17.41 12.10 -1.48
CA GLU A 226 18.16 11.51 -0.37
C GLU A 226 18.10 9.99 -0.50
N PHE A 227 19.14 9.41 -1.10
CA PHE A 227 19.37 7.97 -1.03
C PHE A 227 19.75 7.60 0.40
N HIS A 228 19.07 6.61 0.97
CA HIS A 228 19.39 6.13 2.30
C HIS A 228 20.86 5.70 2.36
N PRO A 229 21.65 6.02 3.41
CA PRO A 229 23.09 5.71 3.46
C PRO A 229 23.41 4.23 3.17
N LYS A 230 22.58 3.31 3.67
CA LYS A 230 22.71 1.87 3.36
C LYS A 230 22.48 1.52 1.88
N TRP A 231 21.69 2.30 1.14
CA TRP A 231 21.51 2.10 -0.30
C TRP A 231 22.74 2.59 -1.06
N LEU A 232 23.30 3.74 -0.65
CA LEU A 232 24.56 4.24 -1.19
C LEU A 232 25.69 3.24 -0.95
N GLU A 233 25.80 2.71 0.28
CA GLU A 233 26.75 1.67 0.63
C GLU A 233 26.56 0.42 -0.25
N LEU A 234 25.33 -0.05 -0.43
CA LEU A 234 25.03 -1.17 -1.33
C LEU A 234 25.44 -0.87 -2.78
N LEU A 235 25.16 0.33 -3.31
CA LEU A 235 25.54 0.74 -4.66
C LEU A 235 27.07 0.76 -4.83
N GLN A 236 27.80 1.30 -3.85
CA GLN A 236 29.26 1.30 -3.82
C GLN A 236 29.83 -0.12 -3.80
N LEU A 237 29.36 -0.96 -2.87
CA LEU A 237 29.81 -2.34 -2.75
C LEU A 237 29.50 -3.15 -4.02
N ARG A 238 28.35 -2.93 -4.66
CA ARG A 238 27.95 -3.67 -5.87
C ARG A 238 28.73 -3.24 -7.11
N PHE A 239 28.87 -1.92 -7.33
CA PHE A 239 29.32 -1.37 -8.61
C PHE A 239 30.76 -0.84 -8.60
N GLN A 240 31.30 -0.48 -7.44
CA GLN A 240 32.71 -0.06 -7.31
C GLN A 240 33.59 -1.23 -6.85
N GLU A 241 33.13 -2.02 -5.88
CA GLU A 241 33.86 -3.21 -5.40
C GLU A 241 33.49 -4.50 -6.13
N GLY A 242 32.45 -4.49 -6.97
CA GLY A 242 32.04 -5.65 -7.77
C GLY A 242 31.44 -6.81 -6.96
N LEU A 243 30.97 -6.56 -5.73
CA LEU A 243 30.48 -7.61 -4.85
C LEU A 243 29.12 -8.17 -5.28
N THR A 244 28.92 -9.47 -5.09
CA THR A 244 27.60 -10.12 -5.26
C THR A 244 26.66 -9.76 -4.11
N ASP A 245 25.34 -9.84 -4.32
CA ASP A 245 24.34 -9.55 -3.28
C ASP A 245 24.59 -10.32 -1.98
N LYS A 246 25.05 -11.57 -2.06
CA LYS A 246 25.38 -12.40 -0.90
C LYS A 246 26.62 -11.88 -0.14
N ALA A 247 27.62 -11.39 -0.87
CA ALA A 247 28.81 -10.78 -0.28
C ALA A 247 28.47 -9.41 0.33
N VAL A 248 27.63 -8.62 -0.33
CA VAL A 248 27.10 -7.35 0.19
C VAL A 248 26.30 -7.58 1.48
N ALA A 249 25.40 -8.57 1.50
CA ALA A 249 24.63 -8.96 2.69
C ALA A 249 25.56 -9.26 3.87
N LYS A 250 26.59 -10.09 3.64
CA LYS A 250 27.59 -10.44 4.65
C LYS A 250 28.36 -9.20 5.15
N ARG A 251 28.81 -8.33 4.25
CA ARG A 251 29.61 -7.14 4.59
C ARG A 251 28.80 -6.10 5.37
N MET A 252 27.55 -5.89 5.00
CA MET A 252 26.64 -4.97 5.68
C MET A 252 26.01 -5.57 6.95
N GLY A 253 26.25 -6.85 7.26
CA GLY A 253 25.61 -7.53 8.39
C GLY A 253 24.08 -7.66 8.24
N THR A 254 23.58 -7.84 7.01
CA THR A 254 22.14 -7.93 6.70
C THR A 254 21.78 -9.24 6.01
N SER A 255 20.49 -9.51 5.84
CA SER A 255 20.01 -10.71 5.15
C SER A 255 19.90 -10.52 3.63
N ASP A 256 19.99 -11.60 2.85
CA ASP A 256 19.75 -11.58 1.40
C ASP A 256 18.37 -11.01 1.02
N ARG A 257 17.36 -11.19 1.90
CA ARG A 257 16.04 -10.56 1.74
C ARG A 257 16.13 -9.04 1.86
N THR A 258 16.92 -8.55 2.81
CA THR A 258 17.14 -7.11 3.02
C THR A 258 17.81 -6.47 1.81
N ILE A 259 18.82 -7.13 1.22
CA ILE A 259 19.48 -6.66 0.00
C ILE A 259 18.50 -6.57 -1.17
N ARG A 260 17.66 -7.60 -1.38
CA ARG A 260 16.59 -7.55 -2.41
C ARG A 260 15.62 -6.40 -2.18
N ASN A 261 15.21 -6.15 -0.93
CA ASN A 261 14.34 -5.03 -0.60
C ASN A 261 15.03 -3.68 -0.87
N TYR A 262 16.34 -3.57 -0.65
CA TYR A 262 17.08 -2.36 -1.00
C TYR A 262 17.08 -2.11 -2.50
N TRP A 263 17.24 -3.15 -3.33
CA TRP A 263 17.18 -3.01 -4.79
C TRP A 263 15.83 -2.47 -5.28
N VAL A 264 14.72 -2.98 -4.76
CA VAL A 264 13.37 -2.45 -5.08
C VAL A 264 13.27 -0.98 -4.71
N ARG A 265 13.71 -0.62 -3.50
CA ARG A 265 13.64 0.79 -3.06
C ARG A 265 14.57 1.72 -3.85
N ILE A 266 15.72 1.22 -4.31
CA ILE A 266 16.63 1.97 -5.18
C ILE A 266 16.00 2.18 -6.57
N GLN A 267 15.36 1.14 -7.12
CA GLN A 267 14.61 1.24 -8.38
C GLN A 267 13.53 2.33 -8.27
N ASP A 268 12.71 2.29 -7.22
CA ASP A 268 11.67 3.28 -6.97
C ASP A 268 12.25 4.69 -6.81
N ALA A 269 13.36 4.81 -6.06
CA ALA A 269 14.01 6.09 -5.81
C ALA A 269 14.65 6.71 -7.06
N LEU A 270 15.11 5.86 -8.00
CA LEU A 270 15.66 6.28 -9.29
C LEU A 270 14.57 6.43 -10.37
N LEU A 271 13.30 6.17 -10.05
CA LEU A 271 12.17 6.22 -10.99
C LEU A 271 12.39 5.31 -12.22
N ILE A 272 13.01 4.15 -12.01
CA ILE A 272 13.28 3.19 -13.08
C ILE A 272 12.05 2.29 -13.26
N GLY A 273 11.44 2.37 -14.45
CA GLY A 273 10.31 1.53 -14.83
C GLY A 273 10.66 0.05 -14.91
N ASP A 274 9.64 -0.81 -14.88
CA ASP A 274 9.81 -2.25 -15.09
C ASP A 274 9.93 -2.54 -16.59
N GLU A 275 11.17 -2.68 -17.07
CA GLU A 275 11.49 -3.02 -18.46
C GLU A 275 12.02 -4.47 -18.53
N PRO A 276 11.18 -5.46 -18.93
CA PRO A 276 11.52 -6.87 -18.83
C PRO A 276 12.71 -7.29 -19.71
N ASP A 277 13.00 -6.54 -20.78
CA ASP A 277 14.10 -6.80 -21.70
C ASP A 277 15.45 -6.22 -21.23
N LYS A 278 15.48 -5.52 -20.10
CA LYS A 278 16.69 -4.88 -19.56
C LYS A 278 17.01 -5.35 -18.15
N ASP A 279 18.28 -5.61 -17.88
CA ASP A 279 18.73 -5.95 -16.53
C ASP A 279 18.54 -4.76 -15.57
N LEU A 280 17.71 -4.94 -14.55
CA LEU A 280 17.39 -3.90 -13.56
C LEU A 280 18.64 -3.29 -12.90
N LYS A 281 19.67 -4.10 -12.59
CA LYS A 281 20.87 -3.60 -11.93
C LYS A 281 21.73 -2.77 -12.88
N VAL A 282 21.74 -3.11 -14.16
CA VAL A 282 22.40 -2.28 -15.19
C VAL A 282 21.68 -0.93 -15.34
N GLN A 283 20.34 -0.93 -15.33
CA GLN A 283 19.57 0.31 -15.37
C GLN A 283 19.83 1.18 -14.14
N ILE A 284 19.85 0.57 -12.96
CA ILE A 284 20.19 1.24 -11.69
C ILE A 284 21.61 1.82 -11.74
N GLU A 285 22.59 1.09 -12.28
CA GLU A 285 23.97 1.59 -12.41
C GLU A 285 24.03 2.84 -13.30
N ILE A 286 23.39 2.79 -14.47
CA ILE A 286 23.39 3.89 -15.44
C ILE A 286 22.79 5.15 -14.80
N GLU A 287 21.60 5.04 -14.19
CA GLU A 287 20.95 6.18 -13.56
C GLU A 287 21.73 6.68 -12.34
N ALA A 288 22.22 5.77 -11.48
CA ALA A 288 23.03 6.14 -10.32
C ALA A 288 24.32 6.89 -10.69
N ARG A 289 24.97 6.55 -11.81
CA ARG A 289 26.12 7.30 -12.36
C ARG A 289 25.70 8.66 -12.91
N LYS A 290 24.59 8.74 -13.66
CA LYS A 290 24.07 10.01 -14.23
C LYS A 290 23.81 11.06 -13.15
N ILE A 291 23.26 10.65 -12.01
CA ILE A 291 22.95 11.55 -10.88
C ILE A 291 24.07 11.62 -9.84
N GLY A 292 25.23 11.01 -10.10
CA GLY A 292 26.45 11.16 -9.30
C GLY A 292 26.48 10.43 -7.96
N LEU A 293 25.69 9.35 -7.78
CA LEU A 293 25.72 8.54 -6.55
C LEU A 293 26.93 7.61 -6.48
N ILE A 294 27.41 7.18 -7.64
CA ILE A 294 28.57 6.31 -7.79
C ILE A 294 29.44 6.85 -8.93
N HIS A 295 30.75 6.86 -8.70
CA HIS A 295 31.78 7.30 -9.64
C HIS A 295 32.34 6.12 -10.42
#